data_AF-A0A8J8HI74-F1
#
_entry.id   AF-A0A8J8HI74-F1
#
_cell.length_a   1.000
_cell.length_b   1.000
_cell.length_c   1.000
_cell.angle_alpha   90.00
_cell.angle_beta   90.00
_cell.angle_gamma   90.00
#
_symmetry.space_group_name_H-M   'P 1'
#
loop_
_entity.id
_entity.type
_entity.pdbx_description
1 polymer ?
#
loop_
_entity_poly.entity_id
_entity_poly.type
_entity_poly.pdbx_seq_one_letter_code
_entity_poly.pdbx_strand_id
1 'polypeptide(L)'
;MMILVAPAPPFTPPTFEGDPGAQAPIEEALRAALAATAAQGPWPAGPWRVRLHAEAIAFERATGAPPGRSGQWVGEVLHLRPWEQLKRRDLGAILRHELTHRRLTGRDLHRWEEEARCLWAESHRRLPKAWPSAPAAALQARLDRALAGGTTREQAWSYRWLRAWLRREPLPAPPGRTPEPEAWVKEALTAADSVTVVWPPERLRGPLVVNGQRLPHRIGRTWRFRGRVRFPQAFPVRDLRGLVRISAETRGWRLVWTASRAAWIAAATEGELGADAPFEARRALAAVLGRWLEGHPRQHEGGALCPLTHCAVVRGAASADTAGAVAVSPELNLDARWAFFTGSAGGHALSPRGVWGEGPAETGGASVVPEDRWATWERTLSAAQVAALKRDLRPGLRPGQQGLRLGESGPYAVEDLRLAAGRRFGWTAWPSNACEGDIQPDGSLRLRGRGWGHNVGLCLATARFRAGQGATAEQILAEAFPVSWRLP
;
A
#
# COMPACT_ATOMS: atom_id res chain seq x y z
N MET A 1 40.19 -21.02 -39.32
CA MET A 1 39.00 -21.85 -39.02
C MET A 1 37.76 -21.02 -39.30
N MET A 2 37.17 -21.13 -40.50
CA MET A 2 35.93 -20.42 -40.86
C MET A 2 34.76 -21.12 -40.16
N ILE A 3 34.12 -20.44 -39.21
CA ILE A 3 32.88 -20.92 -38.61
C ILE A 3 31.77 -20.70 -39.63
N LEU A 4 31.34 -21.78 -40.29
CA LEU A 4 30.12 -21.82 -41.08
C LEU A 4 28.93 -21.58 -40.13
N VAL A 5 28.38 -20.37 -40.16
CA VAL A 5 27.11 -20.04 -39.49
C VAL A 5 26.03 -20.83 -40.21
N ALA A 6 25.42 -21.81 -39.54
CA ALA A 6 24.27 -22.53 -40.08
C ALA A 6 23.18 -21.52 -40.51
N PRO A 7 22.55 -21.70 -41.69
CA PRO A 7 21.51 -20.79 -42.14
C PRO A 7 20.38 -20.73 -41.10
N ALA A 8 19.90 -19.53 -40.80
CA ALA A 8 18.80 -19.35 -39.87
C ALA A 8 17.59 -20.18 -40.34
N PRO A 9 16.86 -20.86 -39.43
CA PRO A 9 15.67 -21.61 -39.82
C PRO A 9 14.66 -20.67 -40.51
N PRO A 10 13.88 -21.18 -41.49
CA PRO A 10 12.90 -20.37 -42.21
C PRO A 10 11.92 -19.73 -41.22
N PHE A 11 11.59 -18.46 -41.46
CA PHE A 11 10.61 -17.72 -40.68
C PHE A 11 9.28 -18.49 -40.66
N THR A 12 8.94 -19.05 -39.50
CA THR A 12 7.62 -19.63 -39.27
C THR A 12 6.74 -18.52 -38.68
N PRO A 13 5.70 -18.06 -39.40
CA PRO A 13 4.86 -16.98 -38.91
C PRO A 13 4.19 -17.37 -37.59
N PRO A 14 4.11 -16.45 -36.61
CA PRO A 14 3.39 -16.71 -35.37
C PRO A 14 1.89 -16.79 -35.62
N THR A 15 1.16 -17.38 -34.68
CA THR A 15 -0.30 -17.13 -34.62
C THR A 15 -0.54 -15.71 -34.13
N PHE A 16 -1.34 -14.94 -34.87
CA PHE A 16 -1.65 -13.56 -34.55
C PHE A 16 -3.04 -13.44 -33.91
N GLU A 17 -3.14 -12.73 -32.79
CA GLU A 17 -4.39 -12.42 -32.09
C GLU A 17 -4.51 -10.90 -31.91
N GLY A 18 -5.62 -10.30 -32.31
CA GLY A 18 -5.89 -8.86 -32.15
C GLY A 18 -6.39 -8.22 -33.45
N ASP A 19 -6.04 -6.96 -33.67
CA ASP A 19 -6.47 -6.16 -34.84
C ASP A 19 -6.02 -6.80 -36.17
N PRO A 20 -6.96 -7.27 -37.02
CA PRO A 20 -6.62 -7.87 -38.32
C PRO A 20 -5.89 -6.90 -39.26
N GLY A 21 -6.17 -5.59 -39.17
CA GLY A 21 -5.52 -4.57 -40.00
C GLY A 21 -4.05 -4.33 -39.63
N ALA A 22 -3.62 -4.78 -38.46
CA ALA A 22 -2.24 -4.66 -37.98
C ALA A 22 -1.37 -5.88 -38.28
N GLN A 23 -1.97 -7.01 -38.67
CA GLN A 23 -1.26 -8.28 -38.80
C GLN A 23 -0.16 -8.22 -39.88
N ALA A 24 -0.52 -7.89 -41.12
CA ALA A 24 0.43 -7.83 -42.24
C ALA A 24 1.66 -6.92 -41.98
N PRO A 25 1.50 -5.65 -41.52
CA PRO A 25 2.66 -4.80 -41.25
C PRO A 25 3.50 -5.30 -40.06
N ILE A 26 2.89 -5.91 -39.04
CA ILE A 26 3.63 -6.50 -37.92
C ILE A 26 4.40 -7.75 -38.36
N GLU A 27 3.81 -8.64 -39.15
CA GLU A 27 4.48 -9.84 -39.66
C GLU A 27 5.69 -9.51 -40.53
N GLU A 28 5.57 -8.52 -41.42
CA GLU A 28 6.72 -8.09 -42.24
C GLU A 28 7.84 -7.49 -41.37
N ALA A 29 7.48 -6.66 -40.38
CA ALA A 29 8.46 -6.12 -39.44
C ALA A 29 9.11 -7.22 -38.57
N LEU A 30 8.35 -8.25 -38.18
CA LEU A 30 8.83 -9.42 -37.45
C LEU A 30 9.81 -10.25 -38.27
N ARG A 31 9.50 -10.49 -39.55
CA ARG A 31 10.40 -11.20 -40.47
C ARG A 31 11.75 -10.49 -40.58
N ALA A 32 11.72 -9.18 -40.80
CA ALA A 32 12.92 -8.36 -40.88
C ALA A 32 13.70 -8.36 -39.54
N ALA A 33 13.01 -8.24 -38.41
CA ALA A 33 13.62 -8.23 -37.08
C ALA A 33 14.20 -9.59 -36.66
N LEU A 34 13.55 -10.70 -37.03
CA LEU A 34 14.04 -12.06 -36.79
C LEU A 34 15.35 -12.33 -37.52
N ALA A 35 15.43 -11.91 -38.80
CA ALA A 35 16.66 -11.99 -39.57
C ALA A 35 17.76 -11.10 -38.95
N ALA A 36 17.43 -9.87 -38.58
CA ALA A 36 18.38 -8.92 -38.01
C ALA A 36 18.93 -9.33 -36.63
N THR A 37 18.21 -10.17 -35.88
CA THR A 37 18.61 -10.64 -34.54
C THR A 37 19.25 -12.02 -34.55
N ALA A 38 19.38 -12.68 -35.71
CA ALA A 38 19.90 -14.05 -35.81
C ALA A 38 21.28 -14.24 -35.14
N ALA A 39 22.15 -13.23 -35.22
CA ALA A 39 23.47 -13.27 -34.60
C ALA A 39 23.45 -13.26 -33.05
N GLN A 40 22.34 -12.89 -32.41
CA GLN A 40 22.24 -12.82 -30.94
C GLN A 40 22.17 -14.20 -30.29
N GLY A 41 21.61 -15.18 -31.00
CA GLY A 41 21.44 -16.54 -30.51
C GLY A 41 20.43 -17.33 -31.32
N PRO A 42 20.32 -18.65 -31.08
CA PRO A 42 19.32 -19.48 -31.73
C PRO A 42 17.91 -19.00 -31.38
N TRP A 43 16.96 -19.23 -32.29
CA TRP A 43 15.55 -19.00 -31.99
C TRP A 43 15.01 -20.21 -31.23
N PRO A 44 14.27 -20.04 -30.12
CA PRO A 44 13.66 -21.16 -29.41
C PRO A 44 12.74 -21.99 -30.34
N ALA A 45 12.77 -23.31 -30.19
CA ALA A 45 11.88 -24.20 -30.94
C ALA A 45 10.44 -24.12 -30.41
N GLY A 46 9.48 -24.38 -31.30
CA GLY A 46 8.05 -24.44 -30.95
C GLY A 46 7.24 -23.26 -31.47
N PRO A 47 5.90 -23.37 -31.42
CA PRO A 47 5.01 -22.32 -31.85
C PRO A 47 5.04 -21.16 -30.85
N TRP A 48 4.90 -19.95 -31.37
CA TRP A 48 4.81 -18.73 -30.58
C TRP A 48 3.70 -17.84 -31.13
N ARG A 49 3.22 -16.92 -30.30
CA ARG A 49 2.06 -16.09 -30.61
C ARG A 49 2.36 -14.61 -30.46
N VAL A 50 1.66 -13.80 -31.23
CA VAL A 50 1.64 -12.35 -31.08
C VAL A 50 0.24 -11.94 -30.65
N ARG A 51 0.13 -11.27 -29.50
CA ARG A 51 -1.14 -10.72 -29.03
C ARG A 51 -1.07 -9.20 -29.01
N LEU A 52 -1.86 -8.59 -29.88
CA LEU A 52 -2.05 -7.15 -29.94
C LEU A 52 -3.26 -6.75 -29.09
N HIS A 53 -3.03 -5.91 -28.08
CA HIS A 53 -4.08 -5.50 -27.14
C HIS A 53 -4.88 -4.32 -27.69
N ALA A 54 -6.20 -4.31 -27.48
CA ALA A 54 -7.05 -3.18 -27.89
C ALA A 54 -6.77 -1.91 -27.07
N GLU A 55 -6.42 -2.08 -25.79
CA GLU A 55 -6.13 -1.00 -24.86
C GLU A 55 -4.78 -1.17 -24.14
N ALA A 56 -4.17 -0.04 -23.78
CA ALA A 56 -2.92 -0.01 -23.02
C ALA A 56 -3.04 -0.68 -21.64
N ILE A 57 -4.15 -0.45 -20.94
CA ILE A 57 -4.40 -1.01 -19.61
C ILE A 57 -4.53 -2.54 -19.69
N ALA A 58 -5.13 -3.07 -20.76
CA ALA A 58 -5.22 -4.51 -20.98
C ALA A 58 -3.82 -5.14 -21.19
N PHE A 59 -2.95 -4.49 -21.95
CA PHE A 59 -1.55 -4.88 -22.10
C PHE A 59 -0.81 -4.88 -20.75
N GLU A 60 -0.93 -3.80 -19.97
CA GLU A 60 -0.26 -3.64 -18.67
C GLU A 60 -0.74 -4.71 -17.67
N ARG A 61 -2.05 -4.98 -17.61
CA ARG A 61 -2.62 -6.04 -16.78
C ARG A 61 -2.15 -7.43 -17.18
N ALA A 62 -2.07 -7.71 -18.49
CA ALA A 62 -1.70 -9.03 -18.99
C ALA A 62 -0.20 -9.35 -18.84
N THR A 63 0.64 -8.32 -18.73
CA THR A 63 2.12 -8.47 -18.74
C THR A 63 2.79 -8.06 -17.43
N GLY A 64 2.10 -7.29 -16.58
CA GLY A 64 2.70 -6.60 -15.44
C GLY A 64 3.67 -5.48 -15.84
N ALA A 65 3.70 -5.08 -17.11
CA ALA A 65 4.59 -4.05 -17.62
C ALA A 65 4.24 -2.66 -17.04
N PRO A 66 5.23 -1.79 -16.78
CA PRO A 66 4.98 -0.39 -16.44
C PRO A 66 4.41 0.39 -17.64
N PRO A 67 3.74 1.53 -17.39
CA PRO A 67 3.24 2.40 -18.45
C PRO A 67 4.33 2.83 -19.44
N GLY A 68 4.01 2.79 -20.73
CA GLY A 68 4.89 3.25 -21.81
C GLY A 68 5.72 2.17 -22.51
N ARG A 69 5.80 0.95 -21.95
CA ARG A 69 6.47 -0.21 -22.58
C ARG A 69 5.68 -0.71 -23.79
N SER A 70 6.32 -0.83 -24.96
CA SER A 70 5.65 -1.14 -26.23
C SER A 70 5.35 -2.62 -26.47
N GLY A 71 6.15 -3.52 -25.92
CA GLY A 71 5.98 -4.96 -26.04
C GLY A 71 6.63 -5.70 -24.89
N GLN A 72 6.23 -6.94 -24.66
CA GLN A 72 6.83 -7.83 -23.66
C GLN A 72 6.49 -9.29 -23.93
N TRP A 73 7.45 -10.18 -23.71
CA TRP A 73 7.21 -11.62 -23.67
C TRP A 73 6.61 -12.09 -22.34
N VAL A 74 5.58 -12.93 -22.44
CA VAL A 74 5.04 -13.72 -21.32
C VAL A 74 4.94 -15.17 -21.79
N GLY A 75 5.90 -16.00 -21.35
CA GLY A 75 6.05 -17.36 -21.88
C GLY A 75 6.32 -17.35 -23.38
N GLU A 76 5.41 -17.98 -24.14
CA GLU A 76 5.47 -18.13 -25.61
C GLU A 76 4.69 -17.05 -26.38
N VAL A 77 4.20 -16.03 -25.68
CA VAL A 77 3.39 -14.95 -26.28
C VAL A 77 4.15 -13.64 -26.22
N LEU A 78 4.32 -12.99 -27.38
CA LEU A 78 4.74 -11.60 -27.49
C LEU A 78 3.51 -10.71 -27.39
N HIS A 79 3.36 -10.02 -26.27
CA HIS A 79 2.30 -9.04 -26.06
C HIS A 79 2.75 -7.70 -26.63
N LEU A 80 1.85 -7.02 -27.36
CA LEU A 80 2.09 -5.72 -27.98
C LEU A 80 0.98 -4.72 -27.58
N ARG A 81 1.36 -3.46 -27.33
CA ARG A 81 0.40 -2.35 -27.10
C ARG A 81 -0.51 -2.13 -28.32
N PRO A 82 -1.61 -1.35 -28.18
CA PRO A 82 -2.53 -1.10 -29.29
C PRO A 82 -1.84 -0.59 -30.56
N TRP A 83 -2.33 -1.07 -31.72
CA TRP A 83 -1.76 -0.76 -33.03
C TRP A 83 -1.64 0.75 -33.28
N GLU A 84 -2.66 1.52 -32.91
CA GLU A 84 -2.66 2.98 -33.04
C GLU A 84 -1.48 3.67 -32.33
N GLN A 85 -0.96 3.07 -31.26
CA GLN A 85 0.20 3.56 -30.53
C GLN A 85 1.51 3.07 -31.14
N LEU A 86 1.53 1.85 -31.67
CA LEU A 86 2.72 1.24 -32.25
C LEU A 86 3.05 1.77 -33.65
N LYS A 87 2.05 2.02 -34.50
CA LYS A 87 2.25 2.52 -35.86
C LYS A 87 2.94 3.89 -35.93
N ARG A 88 2.95 4.63 -34.81
CA ARG A 88 3.64 5.93 -34.67
C ARG A 88 5.09 5.80 -34.17
N ARG A 89 5.58 4.59 -33.91
CA ARG A 89 6.92 4.30 -33.38
C ARG A 89 7.73 3.49 -34.39
N ASP A 90 9.04 3.37 -34.17
CA ASP A 90 9.88 2.43 -34.91
C ASP A 90 9.58 1.00 -34.45
N LEU A 91 8.59 0.38 -35.09
CA LEU A 91 8.20 -1.00 -34.84
C LEU A 91 9.37 -1.97 -35.05
N GLY A 92 10.24 -1.71 -36.03
CA GLY A 92 11.41 -2.55 -36.29
C GLY A 92 12.38 -2.57 -35.11
N ALA A 93 12.66 -1.40 -34.51
CA ALA A 93 13.49 -1.32 -33.31
C ALA A 93 12.86 -2.04 -32.11
N ILE A 94 11.56 -1.82 -31.87
CA ILE A 94 10.80 -2.49 -30.80
C ILE A 94 10.86 -4.01 -30.96
N LEU A 95 10.61 -4.53 -32.16
CA LEU A 95 10.61 -5.97 -32.39
C LEU A 95 12.01 -6.55 -32.29
N ARG A 96 13.05 -5.87 -32.79
CA ARG A 96 14.44 -6.35 -32.60
C ARG A 96 14.81 -6.44 -31.12
N HIS A 97 14.36 -5.49 -30.30
CA HIS A 97 14.54 -5.52 -28.85
C HIS A 97 13.89 -6.76 -28.24
N GLU A 98 12.58 -6.94 -28.44
CA GLU A 98 11.83 -8.05 -27.83
C GLU A 98 12.27 -9.43 -28.35
N LEU A 99 12.58 -9.56 -29.64
CA LEU A 99 13.07 -10.83 -30.20
C LEU A 99 14.48 -11.17 -29.67
N THR A 100 15.28 -10.17 -29.30
CA THR A 100 16.58 -10.40 -28.68
C THR A 100 16.42 -10.98 -27.27
N HIS A 101 15.50 -10.48 -26.45
CA HIS A 101 15.16 -11.11 -25.16
C HIS A 101 14.81 -12.59 -25.34
N ARG A 102 13.99 -12.90 -26.35
CA ARG A 102 13.58 -14.28 -26.63
C ARG A 102 14.74 -15.19 -27.02
N ARG A 103 15.69 -14.71 -27.85
CA ARG A 103 16.90 -15.47 -28.24
C ARG A 103 17.90 -15.67 -27.10
N LEU A 104 17.87 -14.79 -26.10
CA LEU A 104 18.74 -14.87 -24.93
C LEU A 104 18.12 -15.66 -23.78
N THR A 105 16.85 -16.07 -23.90
CA THR A 105 16.17 -16.88 -22.90
C THR A 105 16.94 -18.17 -22.62
N GLY A 106 17.16 -18.49 -21.34
CA GLY A 106 17.91 -19.66 -20.91
C GLY A 106 19.43 -19.52 -20.94
N ARG A 107 19.96 -18.34 -21.32
CA ARG A 107 21.39 -18.04 -21.13
C ARG A 107 21.64 -17.53 -19.71
N ASP A 108 22.77 -17.92 -19.14
CA ASP A 108 23.24 -17.44 -17.84
C ASP A 108 23.86 -16.04 -17.99
N LEU A 109 22.99 -15.05 -18.19
CA LEU A 109 23.36 -13.64 -18.33
C LEU A 109 22.79 -12.84 -17.16
N HIS A 110 23.55 -11.85 -16.71
CA HIS A 110 22.98 -10.83 -15.83
C HIS A 110 21.91 -10.04 -16.57
N ARG A 111 20.93 -9.51 -15.82
CA ARG A 111 19.80 -8.76 -16.40
C ARG A 111 20.28 -7.53 -17.16
N TRP A 112 21.30 -6.85 -16.67
CA TRP A 112 21.89 -5.69 -17.35
C TRP A 112 22.59 -6.06 -18.66
N GLU A 113 23.19 -7.25 -18.76
CA GLU A 113 23.85 -7.73 -19.98
C GLU A 113 22.85 -8.13 -21.05
N GLU A 114 21.78 -8.82 -20.63
CA GLU A 114 20.65 -9.15 -21.50
C GLU A 114 20.05 -7.87 -22.10
N GLU A 115 19.74 -6.89 -21.24
CA GLU A 115 19.17 -5.61 -21.66
C GLU A 115 20.12 -4.82 -22.58
N ALA A 116 21.42 -4.82 -22.30
CA ALA A 116 22.40 -4.17 -23.16
C ALA A 116 22.41 -4.74 -24.58
N ARG A 117 22.24 -6.06 -24.71
CA ARG A 117 22.15 -6.73 -26.03
C ARG A 117 20.85 -6.36 -26.75
N CYS A 118 19.73 -6.26 -26.03
CA CYS A 118 18.45 -5.81 -26.58
C CYS A 118 18.54 -4.37 -27.09
N LEU A 119 19.10 -3.46 -26.28
CA LEU A 119 19.32 -2.06 -26.65
C LEU A 119 20.26 -1.90 -27.86
N TRP A 120 21.28 -2.76 -27.97
CA TRP A 120 22.16 -2.77 -29.15
C TRP A 120 21.38 -3.16 -30.42
N ALA A 121 20.53 -4.19 -30.33
CA ALA A 121 19.74 -4.69 -31.45
C ALA A 121 18.71 -3.69 -31.98
N GLU A 122 18.27 -2.74 -31.15
CA GLU A 122 17.40 -1.64 -31.60
C GLU A 122 18.00 -0.83 -32.73
N SER A 123 19.31 -0.57 -32.71
CA SER A 123 19.97 0.30 -33.69
C SER A 123 20.97 -0.43 -34.60
N HIS A 124 21.34 -1.67 -34.28
CA HIS A 124 22.37 -2.41 -35.01
C HIS A 124 21.89 -3.81 -35.41
N ARG A 125 22.18 -4.20 -36.65
CA ARG A 125 21.86 -5.53 -37.20
C ARG A 125 22.99 -6.55 -37.04
N ARG A 126 24.17 -6.10 -36.58
CA ARG A 126 25.36 -6.94 -36.39
C ARG A 126 25.83 -6.80 -34.96
N LEU A 127 26.41 -7.87 -34.42
CA LEU A 127 27.09 -7.80 -33.11
C LEU A 127 28.25 -6.82 -33.15
N PRO A 128 28.58 -6.16 -32.02
CA PRO A 128 29.79 -5.37 -31.94
C PRO A 128 31.01 -6.29 -32.08
N LYS A 129 32.09 -5.78 -32.68
CA LYS A 129 33.37 -6.52 -32.77
C LYS A 129 33.90 -6.93 -31.39
N ALA A 130 33.67 -6.08 -30.40
CA ALA A 130 33.91 -6.35 -28.98
C ALA A 130 32.92 -5.54 -28.14
N TRP A 131 32.34 -6.16 -27.11
CA TRP A 131 31.55 -5.45 -26.12
C TRP A 131 32.47 -4.55 -25.27
N PRO A 132 31.98 -3.41 -24.76
CA PRO A 132 32.72 -2.65 -23.77
C PRO A 132 33.01 -3.50 -22.53
N SER A 133 34.04 -3.14 -21.75
CA SER A 133 34.38 -3.86 -20.52
C SER A 133 33.22 -3.80 -19.52
N ALA A 134 32.95 -4.92 -18.86
CA ALA A 134 31.92 -5.00 -17.84
C ALA A 134 32.18 -3.95 -16.72
N PRO A 135 31.14 -3.29 -16.21
CA PRO A 135 31.29 -2.35 -15.10
C PRO A 135 31.67 -3.10 -13.80
N ALA A 136 32.07 -2.37 -12.76
CA ALA A 136 32.34 -2.97 -11.45
C ALA A 136 31.12 -3.74 -10.91
N ALA A 137 31.35 -4.85 -10.20
CA ALA A 137 30.29 -5.74 -9.71
C ALA A 137 29.17 -5.04 -8.91
N ALA A 138 29.51 -4.03 -8.11
CA ALA A 138 28.53 -3.24 -7.36
C ALA A 138 27.55 -2.46 -8.28
N LEU A 139 28.05 -1.98 -9.42
CA LEU A 139 27.24 -1.28 -10.42
C LEU A 139 26.40 -2.27 -11.23
N GLN A 140 26.96 -3.45 -11.58
CA GLN A 140 26.20 -4.54 -12.20
C GLN A 140 24.96 -4.90 -11.37
N ALA A 141 25.15 -5.18 -10.07
CA ALA A 141 24.06 -5.51 -9.17
C ALA A 141 23.01 -4.39 -9.03
N ARG A 142 23.42 -3.12 -9.18
CA ARG A 142 22.49 -1.98 -9.16
C ARG A 142 21.68 -1.89 -10.45
N LEU A 143 22.31 -2.10 -11.61
CA LEU A 143 21.63 -2.14 -12.90
C LEU A 143 20.62 -3.29 -12.94
N ASP A 144 20.99 -4.48 -12.46
CA ASP A 144 20.09 -5.63 -12.37
C ASP A 144 18.83 -5.32 -11.57
N ARG A 145 18.98 -4.73 -10.37
CA ARG A 145 17.84 -4.32 -9.55
C ARG A 145 16.99 -3.23 -10.21
N ALA A 146 17.63 -2.25 -10.86
CA ALA A 146 16.92 -1.18 -11.55
C ALA A 146 16.04 -1.73 -12.68
N LEU A 147 16.58 -2.65 -13.49
CA LEU A 147 15.90 -3.25 -14.63
C LEU A 147 14.85 -4.31 -14.25
N ALA A 148 15.03 -5.00 -13.12
CA ALA A 148 14.07 -6.01 -12.64
C ALA A 148 12.80 -5.40 -12.02
N GLY A 149 12.84 -4.14 -11.58
CA GLY A 149 11.71 -3.50 -10.90
C GLY A 149 12.07 -2.26 -10.09
N GLY A 150 13.12 -1.54 -10.48
CA GLY A 150 13.47 -0.27 -9.84
C GLY A 150 12.43 0.82 -10.07
N THR A 151 12.59 1.94 -9.37
CA THR A 151 11.73 3.12 -9.60
C THR A 151 11.83 3.61 -11.06
N THR A 152 10.83 4.34 -11.56
CA THR A 152 10.86 4.95 -12.91
C THR A 152 12.15 5.72 -13.18
N ARG A 153 12.68 6.43 -12.17
CA ARG A 153 13.94 7.19 -12.28
C ARG A 153 15.18 6.28 -12.38
N GLU A 154 15.20 5.20 -11.62
CA GLU A 154 16.28 4.21 -11.67
C GLU A 154 16.25 3.43 -12.99
N GLN A 155 15.07 3.01 -13.45
CA GLN A 155 14.90 2.39 -14.77
C GLN A 155 15.36 3.34 -15.88
N ALA A 156 14.85 4.57 -15.93
CA ALA A 156 15.23 5.55 -16.94
C ALA A 156 16.74 5.84 -16.94
N TRP A 157 17.37 5.91 -15.77
CA TRP A 157 18.82 6.00 -15.69
C TRP A 157 19.51 4.75 -16.23
N SER A 158 19.10 3.56 -15.82
CA SER A 158 19.75 2.32 -16.26
C SER A 158 19.74 2.20 -17.78
N TYR A 159 18.63 2.54 -18.44
CA TYR A 159 18.54 2.60 -19.90
C TYR A 159 19.50 3.64 -20.50
N ARG A 160 19.55 4.87 -19.97
CA ARG A 160 20.49 5.90 -20.44
C ARG A 160 21.94 5.47 -20.23
N TRP A 161 22.24 4.86 -19.09
CA TRP A 161 23.56 4.38 -18.73
C TRP A 161 24.02 3.28 -19.68
N LEU A 162 23.18 2.27 -19.92
CA LEU A 162 23.48 1.20 -20.87
C LEU A 162 23.71 1.74 -22.29
N ARG A 163 22.87 2.68 -22.76
CA ARG A 163 23.05 3.28 -24.08
C ARG A 163 24.35 4.09 -24.19
N ALA A 164 24.77 4.80 -23.15
CA ALA A 164 26.04 5.51 -23.13
C ALA A 164 27.22 4.53 -23.08
N TRP A 165 27.12 3.48 -22.26
CA TRP A 165 28.12 2.42 -22.14
C TRP A 165 28.35 1.71 -23.48
N LEU A 166 27.27 1.33 -24.19
CA LEU A 166 27.34 0.75 -25.52
C LEU A 166 28.03 1.66 -26.54
N ARG A 167 27.82 2.98 -26.44
CA ARG A 167 28.38 3.99 -27.33
C ARG A 167 29.76 4.49 -26.92
N ARG A 168 30.30 4.02 -25.78
CA ARG A 168 31.54 4.53 -25.16
C ARG A 168 31.49 6.05 -24.92
N GLU A 169 30.30 6.55 -24.63
CA GLU A 169 30.05 7.94 -24.29
C GLU A 169 30.25 8.17 -22.78
N PRO A 170 30.37 9.44 -22.34
CA PRO A 170 30.35 9.78 -20.92
C PRO A 170 29.16 9.13 -20.21
N LEU A 171 29.45 8.29 -19.22
CA LEU A 171 28.44 7.53 -18.51
C LEU A 171 27.60 8.49 -17.64
N PRO A 172 26.26 8.51 -17.80
CA PRO A 172 25.43 9.36 -16.97
C PRO A 172 25.60 8.93 -15.52
N ALA A 173 25.83 9.91 -14.65
CA ALA A 173 25.87 9.62 -13.23
C ALA A 173 24.62 8.82 -12.84
N PRO A 174 24.75 7.76 -12.01
CA PRO A 174 23.57 7.22 -11.36
C PRO A 174 22.75 8.35 -10.80
N PRO A 175 21.40 8.29 -10.85
CA PRO A 175 20.62 9.17 -10.02
C PRO A 175 21.24 8.98 -8.66
N GLY A 176 21.81 10.06 -8.13
CA GLY A 176 22.41 9.95 -6.82
C GLY A 176 21.34 9.35 -5.90
N ARG A 177 21.72 9.01 -4.70
CA ARG A 177 20.90 9.60 -3.64
C ARG A 177 21.07 11.12 -3.78
N THR A 178 20.51 11.71 -4.83
CA THR A 178 19.78 12.93 -4.60
C THR A 178 18.77 12.42 -3.57
N PRO A 179 18.75 12.95 -2.33
CA PRO A 179 17.45 13.19 -1.74
C PRO A 179 16.59 13.68 -2.91
N GLU A 180 15.40 13.13 -3.14
CA GLU A 180 14.45 13.93 -3.93
C GLU A 180 14.64 15.37 -3.49
N PRO A 181 14.88 16.34 -4.42
CA PRO A 181 15.17 17.72 -4.05
C PRO A 181 14.23 17.97 -2.91
N GLU A 182 14.84 18.09 -1.74
CA GLU A 182 14.07 18.04 -0.53
C GLU A 182 13.17 19.24 -0.76
N ALA A 183 11.87 18.97 -0.89
CA ALA A 183 10.92 19.83 -0.25
C ALA A 183 11.25 19.74 1.25
N TRP A 184 12.45 20.21 1.63
CA TRP A 184 12.62 21.06 2.77
C TRP A 184 11.73 22.26 2.44
N VAL A 185 10.44 22.08 2.68
CA VAL A 185 9.94 22.98 3.68
C VAL A 185 10.79 22.62 4.90
N LYS A 186 11.71 23.51 5.26
CA LYS A 186 12.20 23.56 6.63
C LYS A 186 10.95 23.90 7.45
N GLU A 187 10.04 22.95 7.60
CA GLU A 187 9.13 22.92 8.71
C GLU A 187 10.10 22.68 9.86
N ALA A 188 10.64 23.78 10.38
CA ALA A 188 10.77 23.89 11.80
C ALA A 188 9.39 23.49 12.32
N LEU A 189 9.24 22.20 12.64
CA LEU A 189 8.05 21.69 13.29
C LEU A 189 7.98 22.51 14.57
N THR A 190 7.11 23.52 14.55
CA THR A 190 6.67 24.14 15.80
C THR A 190 6.08 23.00 16.61
N ALA A 191 6.31 23.00 17.93
CA ALA A 191 5.76 21.94 18.77
C ALA A 191 4.23 21.82 18.60
N ALA A 192 3.56 22.91 18.19
CA ALA A 192 2.13 22.99 17.93
C ALA A 192 1.64 22.16 16.72
N ASP A 193 2.45 21.98 15.66
CA ASP A 193 2.02 21.31 14.42
C ASP A 193 2.58 19.89 14.27
N SER A 194 3.21 19.37 15.33
CA SER A 194 3.81 18.05 15.36
C SER A 194 2.93 17.03 16.06
N VAL A 195 2.79 15.86 15.46
CA VAL A 195 2.13 14.70 16.06
C VAL A 195 3.19 13.71 16.49
N THR A 196 3.13 13.27 17.74
CA THR A 196 4.04 12.24 18.28
C THR A 196 3.29 10.94 18.48
N VAL A 197 3.80 9.86 17.89
CA VAL A 197 3.30 8.50 18.04
C VAL A 197 4.32 7.65 18.80
N VAL A 198 3.83 6.91 19.80
CA VAL A 198 4.66 6.05 20.66
C VAL A 198 4.22 4.61 20.52
N TRP A 199 5.10 3.76 20.03
CA TRP A 199 4.89 2.31 20.03
C TRP A 199 5.23 1.76 21.42
N PRO A 200 4.46 0.78 21.92
CA PRO A 200 4.87 0.04 23.10
C PRO A 200 6.23 -0.64 22.84
N PRO A 201 6.99 -1.00 23.90
CA PRO A 201 8.25 -1.70 23.73
C PRO A 201 8.02 -3.02 22.98
N GLU A 202 8.53 -3.09 21.75
CA GLU A 202 8.42 -4.27 20.92
C GLU A 202 9.30 -5.37 21.52
N ARG A 203 8.76 -6.58 21.66
CA ARG A 203 9.45 -7.75 22.26
C ARG A 203 10.55 -8.33 21.35
N LEU A 204 11.28 -7.48 20.66
CA LEU A 204 12.44 -7.83 19.87
C LEU A 204 13.67 -7.77 20.77
N ARG A 205 14.18 -8.93 21.17
CA ARG A 205 15.44 -9.04 21.91
C ARG A 205 16.59 -9.18 20.91
N GLY A 206 17.63 -8.35 21.07
CA GLY A 206 18.81 -8.37 20.21
C GLY A 206 18.98 -7.10 19.37
N PRO A 207 20.03 -7.05 18.54
CA PRO A 207 20.37 -5.85 17.78
C PRO A 207 19.32 -5.54 16.71
N LEU A 208 18.94 -4.27 16.59
CA LEU A 208 17.97 -3.81 15.59
C LEU A 208 18.72 -3.25 14.37
N VAL A 209 18.32 -3.60 13.16
CA VAL A 209 18.92 -3.03 11.93
C VAL A 209 18.04 -1.89 11.42
N VAL A 210 18.52 -0.66 11.49
CA VAL A 210 17.78 0.53 11.04
C VAL A 210 18.58 1.23 9.95
N ASN A 211 17.98 1.46 8.78
CA ASN A 211 18.68 2.02 7.61
C ASN A 211 19.96 1.23 7.23
N GLY A 212 20.00 -0.08 7.51
CA GLY A 212 21.18 -0.93 7.31
C GLY A 212 22.23 -0.84 8.41
N GLN A 213 22.05 0.04 9.41
CA GLN A 213 22.93 0.15 10.57
C GLN A 213 22.47 -0.75 11.70
N ARG A 214 23.37 -1.56 12.25
CA ARG A 214 23.10 -2.45 13.39
C ARG A 214 23.19 -1.66 14.71
N LEU A 215 22.06 -1.52 15.39
CA LEU A 215 21.94 -0.87 16.70
C LEU A 215 22.08 -1.93 17.81
N PRO A 216 23.10 -1.86 18.68
CA PRO A 216 23.26 -2.81 19.76
C PRO A 216 22.19 -2.60 20.85
N HIS A 217 21.56 -3.67 21.32
CA HIS A 217 20.60 -3.60 22.42
C HIS A 217 21.31 -3.38 23.77
N ARG A 218 21.56 -2.12 24.12
CA ARG A 218 22.12 -1.70 25.42
C ARG A 218 21.08 -0.86 26.15
N ILE A 219 20.52 -1.40 27.25
CA ILE A 219 19.45 -0.76 28.01
C ILE A 219 19.81 0.68 28.35
N GLY A 220 18.86 1.60 28.17
CA GLY A 220 19.02 3.05 28.40
C GLY A 220 19.65 3.80 27.22
N ARG A 221 20.23 3.11 26.24
CA ARG A 221 20.77 3.76 25.04
C ARG A 221 19.64 4.20 24.12
N THR A 222 19.83 5.36 23.50
CA THR A 222 18.87 5.99 22.60
C THR A 222 19.55 6.38 21.29
N TRP A 223 18.84 6.20 20.18
CA TRP A 223 19.25 6.57 18.83
C TRP A 223 18.22 7.53 18.24
N ARG A 224 18.68 8.51 17.47
CA ARG A 224 17.84 9.52 16.82
C ARG A 224 18.15 9.54 15.33
N PHE A 225 17.10 9.47 14.53
CA PHE A 225 17.14 9.51 13.08
C PHE A 225 16.27 10.67 12.60
N ARG A 226 16.71 11.34 11.53
CA ARG A 226 15.95 12.38 10.84
C ARG A 226 15.75 11.97 9.39
N GLY A 227 14.60 12.30 8.83
CA GLY A 227 14.24 11.98 7.44
C GLY A 227 13.64 10.59 7.32
N ARG A 228 14.01 9.84 6.28
CA ARG A 228 13.47 8.50 6.04
C ARG A 228 14.18 7.44 6.88
N VAL A 229 13.41 6.63 7.58
CA VAL A 229 13.90 5.58 8.48
C VAL A 229 13.25 4.26 8.07
N ARG A 230 14.05 3.27 7.71
CA ARG A 230 13.62 1.94 7.30
C ARG A 230 13.98 0.91 8.35
N PHE A 231 13.04 0.03 8.61
CA PHE A 231 13.11 -1.02 9.60
C PHE A 231 13.15 -2.39 8.89
N PRO A 232 13.56 -3.47 9.60
CA PRO A 232 13.53 -4.80 9.03
C PRO A 232 12.09 -5.31 8.93
N GLN A 233 11.84 -6.31 8.09
CA GLN A 233 10.49 -6.87 7.88
C GLN A 233 9.83 -7.40 9.15
N ALA A 234 10.62 -7.85 10.13
CA ALA A 234 10.15 -8.32 11.42
C ALA A 234 9.68 -7.21 12.39
N PHE A 235 9.89 -5.94 12.03
CA PHE A 235 9.44 -4.79 12.83
C PHE A 235 7.99 -4.44 12.47
N PRO A 236 7.15 -3.97 13.43
CA PRO A 236 5.75 -3.61 13.19
C PRO A 236 5.53 -2.48 12.16
N VAL A 237 6.58 -1.75 11.83
CA VAL A 237 6.56 -0.61 10.91
C VAL A 237 7.66 -0.81 9.88
N ARG A 238 7.35 -0.60 8.59
CA ARG A 238 8.34 -0.83 7.50
C ARG A 238 9.27 0.36 7.30
N ASP A 239 8.71 1.55 7.21
CA ASP A 239 9.46 2.79 7.13
C ASP A 239 8.68 3.99 7.68
N LEU A 240 9.38 5.03 8.11
CA LEU A 240 8.81 6.28 8.61
C LEU A 240 9.53 7.46 7.98
N ARG A 241 8.86 8.62 7.93
CA ARG A 241 9.46 9.91 7.54
C ARG A 241 9.30 10.90 8.68
N GLY A 242 10.37 11.60 9.05
CA GLY A 242 10.34 12.62 10.11
C GLY A 242 11.43 12.39 11.16
N LEU A 243 11.14 12.70 12.42
CA LEU A 243 12.03 12.43 13.54
C LEU A 243 11.66 11.07 14.16
N VAL A 244 12.63 10.17 14.21
CA VAL A 244 12.45 8.86 14.84
C VAL A 244 13.45 8.72 15.98
N ARG A 245 12.95 8.39 17.17
CA ARG A 245 13.75 8.04 18.33
C ARG A 245 13.51 6.58 18.68
N ILE A 246 14.59 5.83 18.82
CA ILE A 246 14.56 4.43 19.21
C ILE A 246 15.33 4.31 20.52
N SER A 247 14.78 3.61 21.51
CA SER A 247 15.41 3.40 22.81
C SER A 247 15.41 1.91 23.15
N ALA A 248 16.52 1.40 23.67
CA ALA A 248 16.60 0.03 24.16
C ALA A 248 16.14 -0.01 25.63
N GLU A 249 15.13 -0.83 25.91
CA GLU A 249 14.49 -0.99 27.22
C GLU A 249 14.53 -2.45 27.66
N THR A 250 14.24 -2.70 28.94
CA THR A 250 14.25 -4.05 29.52
C THR A 250 13.32 -5.02 28.77
N ARG A 251 12.21 -4.51 28.23
CA ARG A 251 11.20 -5.30 27.50
C ARG A 251 11.43 -5.37 25.98
N GLY A 252 12.45 -4.67 25.47
CA GLY A 252 12.81 -4.63 24.04
C GLY A 252 12.99 -3.20 23.52
N TRP A 253 12.56 -2.91 22.31
CA TRP A 253 12.80 -1.61 21.66
C TRP A 253 11.58 -0.69 21.74
N ARG A 254 11.73 0.51 22.32
CA ARG A 254 10.71 1.57 22.25
C ARG A 254 10.97 2.44 21.03
N LEU A 255 9.92 2.65 20.23
CA LEU A 255 9.93 3.56 19.08
C LEU A 255 9.03 4.77 19.36
N VAL A 256 9.57 5.96 19.12
CA VAL A 256 8.85 7.23 19.13
C VAL A 256 9.05 7.91 17.78
N TRP A 257 7.95 8.28 17.13
CA TRP A 257 7.95 8.99 15.86
C TRP A 257 7.28 10.34 16.03
N THR A 258 7.94 11.40 15.57
CA THR A 258 7.37 12.74 15.51
C THR A 258 7.36 13.21 14.06
N ALA A 259 6.20 13.63 13.57
CA ALA A 259 5.97 14.06 12.21
C ALA A 259 5.07 15.29 12.16
N SER A 260 4.98 15.94 10.99
CA SER A 260 3.96 16.95 10.75
C SER A 260 2.57 16.32 10.80
N ARG A 261 1.57 17.14 11.14
CA ARG A 261 0.16 16.74 11.11
C ARG A 261 -0.23 16.05 9.81
N ALA A 262 0.11 16.64 8.66
CA ALA A 262 -0.20 16.07 7.35
C ALA A 262 0.45 14.70 7.11
N ALA A 263 1.71 14.54 7.52
CA ALA A 263 2.42 13.26 7.39
C ALA A 263 1.81 12.17 8.28
N TRP A 264 1.38 12.52 9.50
CA TRP A 264 0.66 11.59 10.37
C TRP A 264 -0.70 11.20 9.78
N ILE A 265 -1.50 12.18 9.33
CA ILE A 265 -2.81 11.92 8.71
C ILE A 265 -2.64 10.98 7.52
N ALA A 266 -1.67 11.22 6.64
CA ALA A 266 -1.41 10.34 5.50
C ALA A 266 -1.06 8.92 5.94
N ALA A 267 -0.16 8.76 6.91
CA ALA A 267 0.27 7.46 7.40
C ALA A 267 -0.87 6.68 8.08
N ALA A 268 -1.72 7.39 8.84
CA ALA A 268 -2.90 6.84 9.49
C ALA A 268 -3.98 6.45 8.47
N THR A 269 -4.29 7.32 7.49
CA THR A 269 -5.23 7.03 6.41
C THR A 269 -4.86 5.76 5.66
N GLU A 270 -3.58 5.60 5.28
CA GLU A 270 -3.12 4.40 4.58
C GLU A 270 -3.08 3.16 5.50
N GLY A 271 -2.71 3.34 6.77
CA GLY A 271 -2.67 2.23 7.74
C GLY A 271 -4.05 1.66 8.07
N GLU A 272 -5.07 2.51 8.08
CA GLU A 272 -6.47 2.14 8.34
C GLU A 272 -7.17 1.58 7.10
N LEU A 273 -7.05 2.27 5.96
CA LEU A 273 -7.76 1.87 4.73
C LEU A 273 -7.01 0.85 3.88
N GLY A 274 -5.68 0.80 3.96
CA GLY A 274 -4.82 0.06 3.05
C GLY A 274 -4.38 0.90 1.83
N ALA A 275 -3.24 0.51 1.24
CA ALA A 275 -2.60 1.22 0.13
C ALA A 275 -3.36 1.10 -1.21
N ASP A 276 -4.35 0.21 -1.30
CA ASP A 276 -5.22 0.00 -2.47
C ASP A 276 -6.53 0.80 -2.39
N ALA A 277 -6.76 1.54 -1.30
CA ALA A 277 -8.02 2.24 -1.07
C ALA A 277 -8.33 3.29 -2.14
N PRO A 278 -9.59 3.48 -2.56
CA PRO A 278 -9.96 4.53 -3.51
C PRO A 278 -9.59 5.93 -3.02
N PHE A 279 -9.29 6.83 -3.96
CA PHE A 279 -8.85 8.21 -3.67
C PHE A 279 -9.85 8.98 -2.79
N GLU A 280 -11.16 8.94 -3.12
CA GLU A 280 -12.19 9.65 -2.36
C GLU A 280 -12.38 9.09 -0.93
N ALA A 281 -12.19 7.78 -0.73
CA ALA A 281 -12.20 7.19 0.61
C ALA A 281 -11.03 7.69 1.46
N ARG A 282 -9.84 7.86 0.85
CA ARG A 282 -8.67 8.46 1.53
C ARG A 282 -8.92 9.91 1.89
N ARG A 283 -9.50 10.70 0.99
CA ARG A 283 -9.89 12.11 1.24
C ARG A 283 -10.88 12.21 2.41
N ALA A 284 -11.91 11.37 2.43
CA ALA A 284 -12.91 11.36 3.50
C ALA A 284 -12.28 11.02 4.86
N LEU A 285 -11.49 9.95 4.96
CA LEU A 285 -10.83 9.61 6.22
C LEU A 285 -9.80 10.66 6.64
N ALA A 286 -9.06 11.25 5.69
CA ALA A 286 -8.11 12.32 5.99
C ALA A 286 -8.78 13.53 6.64
N ALA A 287 -9.96 13.94 6.14
CA ALA A 287 -10.75 15.02 6.72
C ALA A 287 -11.19 14.69 8.16
N VAL A 288 -11.66 13.46 8.40
CA VAL A 288 -12.04 12.99 9.75
C VAL A 288 -10.84 12.98 10.69
N LEU A 289 -9.70 12.42 10.28
CA LEU A 289 -8.48 12.37 11.10
C LEU A 289 -7.93 13.76 11.41
N GLY A 290 -8.00 14.67 10.45
CA GLY A 290 -7.69 16.08 10.67
C GLY A 290 -8.56 16.64 11.80
N ARG A 291 -9.89 16.52 11.67
CA ARG A 291 -10.79 17.06 12.68
C ARG A 291 -10.66 16.36 14.04
N TRP A 292 -10.43 15.04 14.05
CA TRP A 292 -10.19 14.23 15.25
C TRP A 292 -8.97 14.73 16.05
N LEU A 293 -7.88 15.11 15.37
CA LEU A 293 -6.67 15.63 16.01
C LEU A 293 -6.88 16.95 16.76
N GLU A 294 -7.95 17.70 16.49
CA GLU A 294 -8.23 18.93 17.24
C GLU A 294 -8.86 18.64 18.61
N GLY A 295 -9.57 17.52 18.74
CA GLY A 295 -10.26 17.11 19.97
C GLY A 295 -9.48 16.10 20.82
N HIS A 296 -8.82 15.13 20.19
CA HIS A 296 -8.33 13.92 20.88
C HIS A 296 -6.97 13.98 21.60
N PRO A 297 -5.95 14.74 21.16
CA PRO A 297 -4.63 14.76 21.82
C PRO A 297 -4.67 15.17 23.31
N ARG A 298 -5.77 15.76 23.80
CA ARG A 298 -5.94 16.10 25.22
C ARG A 298 -6.21 14.87 26.12
N GLN A 299 -6.46 13.71 25.54
CA GLN A 299 -6.83 12.49 26.28
C GLN A 299 -5.64 11.57 26.60
N HIS A 300 -4.45 11.87 26.07
CA HIS A 300 -3.23 11.10 26.33
C HIS A 300 -2.20 11.91 27.12
N GLU A 301 -1.47 11.24 28.02
CA GLU A 301 -0.38 11.86 28.79
C GLU A 301 0.68 12.43 27.83
N GLY A 302 0.89 13.76 27.90
CA GLY A 302 1.80 14.48 27.01
C GLY A 302 1.35 14.57 25.55
N GLY A 303 0.10 14.22 25.22
CA GLY A 303 -0.48 14.32 23.88
C GLY A 303 0.03 13.30 22.85
N ALA A 304 0.75 12.26 23.31
CA ALA A 304 1.26 11.21 22.44
C ALA A 304 0.16 10.23 22.00
N LEU A 305 0.16 9.86 20.72
CA LEU A 305 -0.78 8.90 20.15
C LEU A 305 -0.20 7.48 20.13
N CYS A 306 -1.07 6.47 20.13
CA CYS A 306 -0.68 5.08 19.91
C CYS A 306 -0.84 4.68 18.43
N PRO A 307 -0.10 3.69 17.92
CA PRO A 307 -0.14 3.27 16.51
C PRO A 307 -1.20 2.20 16.22
N LEU A 308 -2.16 2.03 17.14
CA LEU A 308 -3.16 0.97 17.11
C LEU A 308 -4.56 1.55 16.85
N THR A 309 -5.52 0.66 16.63
CA THR A 309 -6.93 0.96 16.35
C THR A 309 -7.65 1.80 17.42
N HIS A 310 -7.01 2.09 18.56
CA HIS A 310 -7.54 3.02 19.55
C HIS A 310 -7.37 4.49 19.12
N CYS A 311 -6.26 4.83 18.44
CA CYS A 311 -6.04 6.19 17.90
C CYS A 311 -6.20 6.14 16.39
N ALA A 312 -5.16 5.66 15.70
CA ALA A 312 -5.20 5.28 14.30
C ALA A 312 -4.03 4.34 14.01
N VAL A 313 -4.26 3.38 13.14
CA VAL A 313 -3.25 2.41 12.72
C VAL A 313 -2.18 3.10 11.87
N VAL A 314 -0.92 3.00 12.29
CA VAL A 314 0.23 3.47 11.52
C VAL A 314 1.16 2.30 11.23
N ARG A 315 1.25 1.90 9.95
CA ARG A 315 2.10 0.78 9.49
C ARG A 315 3.38 1.21 8.79
N GLY A 316 3.47 2.49 8.48
CA GLY A 316 4.63 3.11 7.84
C GLY A 316 4.30 4.47 7.24
N ALA A 317 5.26 5.01 6.51
CA ALA A 317 5.06 6.21 5.71
C ALA A 317 4.05 5.92 4.59
N ALA A 318 3.18 6.89 4.32
CA ALA A 318 2.18 6.78 3.27
C ALA A 318 2.80 6.87 1.87
N SER A 319 2.07 6.31 0.90
CA SER A 319 2.31 6.51 -0.52
C SER A 319 2.09 7.98 -0.94
N ALA A 320 2.65 8.34 -2.09
CA ALA A 320 2.45 9.67 -2.68
C ALA A 320 0.96 9.93 -3.00
N ASP A 321 0.23 8.90 -3.42
CA ASP A 321 -1.19 9.02 -3.74
C ASP A 321 -2.03 9.33 -2.49
N THR A 322 -1.73 8.68 -1.35
CA THR A 322 -2.39 9.01 -0.08
C THR A 322 -2.01 10.42 0.38
N ALA A 323 -0.74 10.82 0.27
CA ALA A 323 -0.33 12.18 0.59
C ALA A 323 -1.04 13.23 -0.29
N GLY A 324 -1.22 12.94 -1.59
CA GLY A 324 -2.00 13.76 -2.51
C GLY A 324 -3.47 13.88 -2.08
N ALA A 325 -4.10 12.78 -1.67
CA ALA A 325 -5.47 12.79 -1.16
C ALA A 325 -5.61 13.64 0.11
N VAL A 326 -4.66 13.56 1.04
CA VAL A 326 -4.64 14.39 2.26
C VAL A 326 -4.50 15.87 1.92
N ALA A 327 -3.65 16.22 0.95
CA ALA A 327 -3.43 17.62 0.58
C ALA A 327 -4.69 18.31 0.03
N VAL A 328 -5.63 17.55 -0.52
CA VAL A 328 -6.90 18.06 -1.08
C VAL A 328 -8.13 17.52 -0.35
N SER A 329 -7.96 17.03 0.89
CA SER A 329 -9.10 16.57 1.69
C SER A 329 -10.02 17.75 2.02
N PRO A 330 -11.35 17.57 1.96
CA PRO A 330 -12.27 18.66 2.27
C PRO A 330 -12.17 19.07 3.74
N GLU A 331 -12.51 20.32 4.02
CA GLU A 331 -12.73 20.76 5.39
C GLU A 331 -13.98 20.09 5.97
N LEU A 332 -13.88 19.60 7.21
CA LEU A 332 -14.98 18.92 7.89
C LEU A 332 -15.56 19.82 8.98
N ASN A 333 -16.66 20.51 8.65
CA ASN A 333 -17.44 21.26 9.63
C ASN A 333 -18.23 20.28 10.53
N LEU A 334 -17.58 19.82 11.59
CA LEU A 334 -18.10 18.87 12.58
C LEU A 334 -17.55 19.25 13.95
N ASP A 335 -18.24 19.04 15.07
CA ASP A 335 -17.57 19.17 16.37
C ASP A 335 -16.45 18.12 16.49
N ALA A 336 -15.22 18.55 16.78
CA ALA A 336 -14.05 17.67 16.85
C ALA A 336 -14.19 16.52 17.87
N ARG A 337 -15.07 16.68 18.87
CA ARG A 337 -15.40 15.62 19.85
C ARG A 337 -16.12 14.43 19.21
N TRP A 338 -16.79 14.63 18.08
CA TRP A 338 -17.61 13.60 17.40
C TRP A 338 -17.01 13.13 16.08
N ALA A 339 -15.77 13.52 15.76
CA ALA A 339 -15.03 13.13 14.56
C ALA A 339 -14.51 11.68 14.63
N PHE A 340 -15.41 10.72 14.82
CA PHE A 340 -15.09 9.31 14.94
C PHE A 340 -15.14 8.57 13.61
N PHE A 341 -14.44 7.45 13.54
CA PHE A 341 -14.49 6.50 12.43
C PHE A 341 -14.42 5.07 12.96
N THR A 342 -14.99 4.12 12.21
CA THR A 342 -15.06 2.71 12.61
C THR A 342 -14.72 1.81 11.42
N GLY A 343 -14.10 0.66 11.66
CA GLY A 343 -13.67 -0.23 10.59
C GLY A 343 -14.83 -0.71 9.70
N SER A 344 -15.90 -1.20 10.32
CA SER A 344 -17.16 -1.49 9.65
C SER A 344 -18.33 -1.21 10.58
N ALA A 345 -19.44 -0.72 10.05
CA ALA A 345 -20.71 -0.62 10.78
C ALA A 345 -21.63 -1.85 10.53
N GLY A 346 -21.31 -2.71 9.57
CA GLY A 346 -22.16 -3.84 9.16
C GLY A 346 -23.58 -3.43 8.74
N GLY A 347 -23.73 -2.21 8.21
CA GLY A 347 -25.02 -1.61 7.89
C GLY A 347 -25.81 -1.06 9.09
N HIS A 348 -25.21 -1.01 10.27
CA HIS A 348 -25.86 -0.50 11.49
C HIS A 348 -24.93 0.46 12.23
N ALA A 349 -25.06 1.75 11.89
CA ALA A 349 -24.38 2.83 12.59
C ALA A 349 -25.07 3.16 13.91
N LEU A 350 -24.27 3.60 14.89
CA LEU A 350 -24.71 4.05 16.20
C LEU A 350 -24.43 5.54 16.36
N SER A 351 -25.14 6.18 17.29
CA SER A 351 -24.92 7.58 17.64
C SER A 351 -23.92 7.72 18.79
N PRO A 352 -23.22 8.87 18.89
CA PRO A 352 -22.36 9.15 20.04
C PRO A 352 -23.08 8.98 21.37
N ARG A 353 -24.34 9.44 21.47
CA ARG A 353 -25.14 9.28 22.70
C ARG A 353 -25.42 7.82 23.02
N GLY A 354 -25.73 7.01 22.01
CA GLY A 354 -25.94 5.57 22.18
C GLY A 354 -24.71 4.85 22.71
N VAL A 355 -23.51 5.27 22.32
CA VAL A 355 -22.26 4.58 22.70
C VAL A 355 -21.67 5.12 24.00
N TRP A 356 -21.60 6.44 24.17
CA TRP A 356 -20.90 7.10 25.28
C TRP A 356 -21.82 7.86 26.24
N GLY A 357 -23.13 7.88 25.98
CA GLY A 357 -24.12 8.60 26.80
C GLY A 357 -24.09 10.12 26.66
N GLU A 358 -23.35 10.64 25.67
CA GLU A 358 -23.18 12.06 25.43
C GLU A 358 -23.09 12.39 23.93
N GLY A 359 -23.34 13.65 23.58
CA GLY A 359 -23.30 14.12 22.20
C GLY A 359 -24.62 13.91 21.42
N PRO A 360 -24.53 13.96 20.07
CA PRO A 360 -25.67 13.81 19.17
C PRO A 360 -26.41 12.49 19.40
N ALA A 361 -27.74 12.56 19.40
CA ALA A 361 -28.61 11.38 19.48
C ALA A 361 -28.86 10.74 18.11
N GLU A 362 -28.79 11.54 17.04
CA GLU A 362 -28.96 11.09 15.66
C GLU A 362 -27.80 10.20 15.23
N THR A 363 -28.11 9.10 14.55
CA THR A 363 -27.12 8.18 13.97
C THR A 363 -26.63 8.69 12.63
N GLY A 364 -25.34 8.52 12.34
CA GLY A 364 -24.83 8.67 10.98
C GLY A 364 -25.33 7.58 10.04
N GLY A 365 -25.08 7.74 8.75
CA GLY A 365 -25.36 6.74 7.73
C GLY A 365 -24.24 5.71 7.60
N ALA A 366 -24.61 4.44 7.42
CA ALA A 366 -23.70 3.41 6.95
C ALA A 366 -24.45 2.38 6.10
N SER A 367 -24.18 2.38 4.79
CA SER A 367 -24.76 1.39 3.88
C SER A 367 -24.22 -0.01 4.16
N VAL A 368 -25.05 -1.03 3.95
CA VAL A 368 -24.60 -2.43 3.90
C VAL A 368 -23.65 -2.58 2.70
N VAL A 369 -22.46 -3.08 2.96
CA VAL A 369 -21.44 -3.32 1.94
C VAL A 369 -21.50 -4.80 1.55
N PRO A 370 -21.68 -5.14 0.25
CA PRO A 370 -21.62 -6.52 -0.22
C PRO A 370 -20.31 -7.20 0.19
N GLU A 371 -20.40 -8.46 0.62
CA GLU A 371 -19.24 -9.28 1.01
C GLU A 371 -18.41 -8.73 2.19
N ASP A 372 -18.90 -7.72 2.91
CA ASP A 372 -18.27 -7.32 4.16
C ASP A 372 -18.32 -8.47 5.16
N ARG A 373 -17.14 -9.02 5.48
CA ARG A 373 -16.98 -10.11 6.46
C ARG A 373 -17.52 -9.75 7.84
N TRP A 374 -17.75 -8.46 8.11
CA TRP A 374 -18.32 -7.96 9.36
C TRP A 374 -19.78 -7.54 9.22
N ALA A 375 -20.45 -7.80 8.09
CA ALA A 375 -21.87 -7.49 7.91
C ALA A 375 -22.73 -8.08 9.03
N THR A 376 -22.43 -9.32 9.44
CA THR A 376 -22.95 -9.97 10.64
C THR A 376 -21.88 -10.86 11.26
N TRP A 377 -21.97 -11.11 12.56
CA TRP A 377 -21.10 -12.04 13.26
C TRP A 377 -21.79 -12.65 14.47
N GLU A 378 -21.33 -13.84 14.85
CA GLU A 378 -21.70 -14.51 16.10
C GLU A 378 -20.43 -14.90 16.87
N ARG A 379 -20.40 -14.66 18.19
CA ARG A 379 -19.29 -15.02 19.07
C ARG A 379 -19.83 -15.56 20.38
N THR A 380 -19.07 -16.45 21.00
CA THR A 380 -19.38 -16.97 22.33
C THR A 380 -18.23 -16.68 23.27
N LEU A 381 -18.54 -16.06 24.41
CA LEU A 381 -17.61 -15.94 25.54
C LEU A 381 -17.93 -17.04 26.55
N SER A 382 -16.91 -17.78 26.96
CA SER A 382 -17.05 -18.80 28.01
C SER A 382 -17.50 -18.19 29.34
N ALA A 383 -18.09 -19.00 30.22
CA ALA A 383 -18.50 -18.59 31.56
C ALA A 383 -17.34 -17.95 32.36
N ALA A 384 -16.11 -18.45 32.19
CA ALA A 384 -14.91 -17.88 32.83
C ALA A 384 -14.58 -16.46 32.31
N GLN A 385 -14.76 -16.21 31.01
CA GLN A 385 -14.58 -14.88 30.42
C GLN A 385 -15.67 -13.92 30.90
N VAL A 386 -16.93 -14.37 30.94
CA VAL A 386 -18.05 -13.58 31.49
C VAL A 386 -17.81 -13.21 32.95
N ALA A 387 -17.37 -14.16 33.78
CA ALA A 387 -17.04 -13.91 35.18
C ALA A 387 -15.89 -12.91 35.34
N ALA A 388 -14.88 -12.95 34.45
CA ALA A 388 -13.81 -11.97 34.46
C ALA A 388 -14.32 -10.55 34.12
N LEU A 389 -15.18 -10.40 33.11
CA LEU A 389 -15.78 -9.10 32.78
C LEU A 389 -16.61 -8.54 33.95
N LYS A 390 -17.41 -9.38 34.63
CA LYS A 390 -18.18 -8.98 35.81
C LYS A 390 -17.32 -8.47 36.96
N ARG A 391 -16.09 -8.99 37.12
CA ARG A 391 -15.14 -8.53 38.14
C ARG A 391 -14.44 -7.23 37.73
N ASP A 392 -14.10 -7.11 36.44
CA ASP A 392 -13.29 -6.01 35.93
C ASP A 392 -14.13 -4.72 35.73
N LEU A 393 -15.45 -4.82 35.61
CA LEU A 393 -16.35 -3.71 35.30
C LEU A 393 -17.42 -3.50 36.38
N ARG A 394 -17.81 -2.23 36.57
CA ARG A 394 -18.97 -1.87 37.39
C ARG A 394 -20.22 -1.69 36.51
N PRO A 395 -21.38 -2.23 36.91
CA PRO A 395 -22.65 -1.91 36.26
C PRO A 395 -22.97 -0.41 36.33
N GLY A 396 -23.71 0.08 35.33
CA GLY A 396 -24.13 1.47 35.23
C GLY A 396 -24.18 1.93 33.78
N LEU A 397 -25.15 2.81 33.48
CA LEU A 397 -25.30 3.45 32.19
C LEU A 397 -25.45 4.95 32.37
N ARG A 398 -24.88 5.71 31.45
CA ARG A 398 -25.22 7.12 31.28
C ARG A 398 -26.58 7.25 30.56
N PRO A 399 -27.31 8.36 30.73
CA PRO A 399 -28.58 8.58 30.02
C PRO A 399 -28.44 8.41 28.50
N GLY A 400 -29.29 7.55 27.91
CA GLY A 400 -29.30 7.27 26.47
C GLY A 400 -28.21 6.30 25.98
N GLN A 401 -27.33 5.81 26.86
CA GLN A 401 -26.29 4.84 26.51
C GLN A 401 -26.86 3.42 26.40
N GLN A 402 -26.39 2.65 25.43
CA GLN A 402 -26.75 1.25 25.25
C GLN A 402 -26.08 0.37 26.31
N GLY A 403 -26.84 -0.59 26.84
CA GLY A 403 -26.35 -1.51 27.85
C GLY A 403 -26.74 -2.96 27.60
N LEU A 404 -25.94 -3.86 28.15
CA LEU A 404 -26.14 -5.30 28.09
C LEU A 404 -26.05 -5.91 29.50
N ARG A 405 -26.94 -6.85 29.80
CA ARG A 405 -26.91 -7.60 31.07
C ARG A 405 -26.14 -8.90 30.92
N LEU A 406 -25.34 -9.23 31.92
CA LEU A 406 -24.64 -10.51 32.01
C LEU A 406 -25.38 -11.40 33.02
N GLY A 407 -26.55 -11.89 32.62
CA GLY A 407 -27.45 -12.66 33.48
C GLY A 407 -28.18 -11.69 34.42
N GLU A 408 -28.16 -11.97 35.72
CA GLU A 408 -28.77 -11.07 36.70
C GLU A 408 -27.99 -9.75 36.89
N SER A 409 -26.69 -9.74 36.54
CA SER A 409 -25.80 -8.60 36.72
C SER A 409 -25.85 -7.60 35.55
N GLY A 410 -25.69 -6.31 35.84
CA GLY A 410 -25.76 -5.22 34.86
C GLY A 410 -26.96 -4.29 35.11
N PRO A 411 -27.32 -3.43 34.13
CA PRO A 411 -26.70 -3.33 32.81
C PRO A 411 -25.29 -2.75 32.85
N TYR A 412 -24.45 -3.18 31.91
CA TYR A 412 -23.12 -2.62 31.65
C TYR A 412 -23.15 -1.89 30.32
N ALA A 413 -22.43 -0.77 30.19
CA ALA A 413 -22.24 -0.13 28.90
C ALA A 413 -21.58 -1.11 27.90
N VAL A 414 -22.14 -1.23 26.70
CA VAL A 414 -21.62 -2.16 25.68
C VAL A 414 -20.18 -1.83 25.29
N GLU A 415 -19.85 -0.54 25.19
CA GLU A 415 -18.48 -0.09 24.89
C GLU A 415 -17.48 -0.54 25.95
N ASP A 416 -17.83 -0.45 27.24
CA ASP A 416 -16.96 -0.87 28.33
C ASP A 416 -16.70 -2.37 28.29
N LEU A 417 -17.74 -3.16 28.02
CA LEU A 417 -17.64 -4.61 27.81
C LEU A 417 -16.75 -4.93 26.62
N ARG A 418 -16.95 -4.28 25.47
CA ARG A 418 -16.16 -4.48 24.25
C ARG A 418 -14.69 -4.14 24.48
N LEU A 419 -14.40 -3.01 25.09
CA LEU A 419 -13.03 -2.57 25.38
C LEU A 419 -12.34 -3.50 26.40
N ALA A 420 -13.05 -3.93 27.45
CA ALA A 420 -12.51 -4.89 28.43
C ALA A 420 -12.22 -6.26 27.79
N ALA A 421 -13.17 -6.77 26.99
CA ALA A 421 -12.99 -8.02 26.25
C ALA A 421 -11.84 -7.91 25.24
N GLY A 422 -11.75 -6.82 24.49
CA GLY A 422 -10.69 -6.58 23.52
C GLY A 422 -9.30 -6.55 24.13
N ARG A 423 -9.14 -5.86 25.27
CA ARG A 423 -7.86 -5.79 26.02
C ARG A 423 -7.47 -7.14 26.62
N ARG A 424 -8.44 -7.95 27.07
CA ARG A 424 -8.18 -9.16 27.84
C ARG A 424 -8.11 -10.44 27.00
N PHE A 425 -8.99 -10.55 26.01
CA PHE A 425 -9.20 -11.78 25.22
C PHE A 425 -8.89 -11.59 23.73
N GLY A 426 -8.57 -10.35 23.32
CA GLY A 426 -8.34 -9.98 21.92
C GLY A 426 -9.57 -9.36 21.27
N TRP A 427 -9.31 -8.44 20.32
CA TRP A 427 -10.33 -7.60 19.69
C TRP A 427 -11.37 -8.37 18.85
N THR A 428 -11.12 -9.62 18.51
CA THR A 428 -12.09 -10.48 17.77
C THR A 428 -13.11 -11.17 18.67
N ALA A 429 -12.90 -11.15 20.00
CA ALA A 429 -13.81 -11.78 20.96
C ALA A 429 -15.14 -11.01 21.09
N TRP A 430 -15.09 -9.68 20.98
CA TRP A 430 -16.24 -8.79 20.95
C TRP A 430 -16.05 -7.75 19.82
N PRO A 431 -16.45 -8.08 18.59
CA PRO A 431 -16.07 -7.28 17.42
C PRO A 431 -16.60 -5.85 17.40
N SER A 432 -17.82 -5.61 17.90
CA SER A 432 -18.48 -4.31 17.74
C SER A 432 -19.52 -3.97 18.81
N ASN A 433 -19.99 -2.71 18.81
CA ASN A 433 -21.01 -2.22 19.75
C ASN A 433 -22.44 -2.47 19.27
N ALA A 434 -22.66 -2.58 17.95
CA ALA A 434 -23.94 -2.95 17.39
C ALA A 434 -24.16 -4.46 17.58
N CYS A 435 -24.51 -4.86 18.80
CA CYS A 435 -24.70 -6.26 19.16
C CYS A 435 -25.76 -6.46 20.24
N GLU A 436 -26.28 -7.67 20.27
CA GLU A 436 -27.14 -8.21 21.31
C GLU A 436 -26.46 -9.44 21.92
N GLY A 437 -26.88 -9.83 23.13
CA GLY A 437 -26.31 -11.00 23.77
C GLY A 437 -27.20 -11.65 24.82
N ASP A 438 -27.12 -12.97 24.85
CA ASP A 438 -27.92 -13.83 25.71
C ASP A 438 -27.01 -14.74 26.53
N ILE A 439 -27.19 -14.75 27.86
CA ILE A 439 -26.54 -15.75 28.71
C ILE A 439 -27.19 -17.11 28.47
N GLN A 440 -26.36 -18.10 28.22
CA GLN A 440 -26.73 -19.49 28.04
C GLN A 440 -26.81 -20.23 29.38
N PRO A 441 -27.48 -21.40 29.45
CA PRO A 441 -27.62 -22.17 30.69
C PRO A 441 -26.29 -22.57 31.35
N ASP A 442 -25.22 -22.74 30.57
CA ASP A 442 -23.86 -23.06 31.05
C ASP A 442 -23.10 -21.84 31.57
N GLY A 443 -23.73 -20.66 31.58
CA GLY A 443 -23.15 -19.39 31.99
C GLY A 443 -22.30 -18.68 30.92
N SER A 444 -22.18 -19.26 29.72
CA SER A 444 -21.54 -18.59 28.58
C SER A 444 -22.43 -17.45 28.04
N LEU A 445 -21.83 -16.49 27.35
CA LEU A 445 -22.54 -15.40 26.67
C LEU A 445 -22.46 -15.60 25.17
N ARG A 446 -23.62 -15.80 24.52
CA ARG A 446 -23.73 -15.81 23.06
C ARG A 446 -24.03 -14.40 22.58
N LEU A 447 -23.16 -13.86 21.74
CA LEU A 447 -23.26 -12.54 21.15
C LEU A 447 -23.58 -12.65 19.67
N ARG A 448 -24.52 -11.83 19.19
CA ARG A 448 -24.79 -11.62 17.76
C ARG A 448 -24.69 -10.14 17.46
N GLY A 449 -24.02 -9.77 16.38
CA GLY A 449 -23.83 -8.35 16.07
C GLY A 449 -23.43 -8.07 14.65
N ARG A 450 -23.12 -6.80 14.42
CA ARG A 450 -22.82 -6.22 13.10
C ARG A 450 -21.66 -5.23 13.20
N GLY A 451 -20.79 -5.24 12.20
CA GLY A 451 -19.64 -4.35 12.09
C GLY A 451 -18.43 -4.77 12.91
N TRP A 452 -17.46 -3.86 12.95
CA TRP A 452 -16.17 -3.94 13.63
C TRP A 452 -15.79 -2.55 14.16
N GLY A 453 -15.61 -2.43 15.47
CA GLY A 453 -15.37 -1.16 16.17
C GLY A 453 -16.62 -0.63 16.89
N HIS A 454 -16.64 0.66 17.21
CA HIS A 454 -17.73 1.26 17.99
C HIS A 454 -18.99 1.61 17.16
N ASN A 455 -18.97 1.43 15.84
CA ASN A 455 -20.09 1.70 14.91
C ASN A 455 -20.49 3.19 14.78
N VAL A 456 -19.64 4.15 15.16
CA VAL A 456 -20.00 5.60 15.16
C VAL A 456 -19.17 6.35 14.10
N GLY A 457 -19.81 7.30 13.42
CA GLY A 457 -19.16 8.20 12.46
C GLY A 457 -18.82 7.51 11.14
N LEU A 458 -17.65 7.84 10.57
CA LEU A 458 -17.25 7.32 9.25
C LEU A 458 -17.00 5.80 9.28
N CYS A 459 -17.83 5.04 8.58
CA CYS A 459 -17.59 3.61 8.34
C CYS A 459 -16.58 3.42 7.20
N LEU A 460 -15.39 2.87 7.50
CA LEU A 460 -14.32 2.72 6.50
C LEU A 460 -14.69 1.77 5.36
N ALA A 461 -15.40 0.67 5.67
CA ALA A 461 -15.93 -0.25 4.66
C ALA A 461 -16.91 0.45 3.71
N THR A 462 -17.86 1.22 4.25
CA THR A 462 -18.82 2.00 3.45
C THR A 462 -18.11 3.07 2.63
N ALA A 463 -17.14 3.79 3.21
CA ALA A 463 -16.38 4.80 2.49
C ALA A 463 -15.64 4.21 1.27
N ARG A 464 -14.96 3.07 1.42
CA ARG A 464 -14.33 2.36 0.31
C ARG A 464 -15.34 1.95 -0.75
N PHE A 465 -16.47 1.38 -0.34
CA PHE A 465 -17.51 0.92 -1.25
C PHE A 465 -18.14 2.07 -2.05
N ARG A 466 -18.56 3.15 -1.37
CA ARG A 466 -19.17 4.33 -1.99
C ARG A 466 -18.19 5.03 -2.93
N ALA A 467 -16.92 5.17 -2.53
CA ALA A 467 -15.88 5.73 -3.40
C ALA A 467 -15.66 4.85 -4.65
N GLY A 468 -15.74 3.51 -4.52
CA GLY A 468 -15.71 2.58 -5.64
C GLY A 468 -16.92 2.72 -6.60
N GLN A 469 -18.04 3.26 -6.11
CA GLN A 469 -19.21 3.61 -6.90
C GLN A 469 -19.17 5.05 -7.47
N GLY A 470 -18.06 5.77 -7.27
CA GLY A 470 -17.88 7.14 -7.76
C GLY A 470 -18.39 8.24 -6.82
N ALA A 471 -18.76 7.93 -5.58
CA ALA A 471 -19.10 8.95 -4.60
C ALA A 471 -17.88 9.78 -4.20
N THR A 472 -18.05 11.09 -4.07
CA THR A 472 -16.98 12.00 -3.60
C THR A 472 -16.80 11.94 -2.10
N ALA A 473 -15.66 12.40 -1.59
CA ALA A 473 -15.40 12.49 -0.16
C ALA A 473 -16.47 13.31 0.58
N GLU A 474 -16.93 14.41 -0.01
CA GLU A 474 -17.96 15.28 0.55
C GLU A 474 -19.30 14.55 0.69
N GLN A 475 -19.69 13.74 -0.30
CA GLN A 475 -20.90 12.92 -0.24
C GLN A 475 -20.79 11.84 0.85
N ILE A 476 -19.64 11.15 0.90
CA ILE A 476 -19.35 10.13 1.92
C ILE A 476 -19.40 10.73 3.33
N LEU A 477 -18.82 11.91 3.52
CA LEU A 477 -18.83 12.61 4.80
C LEU A 477 -20.23 13.11 5.19
N ALA A 478 -21.00 13.62 4.23
CA ALA A 478 -22.38 14.05 4.48
C ALA A 478 -23.29 12.88 4.88
N GLU A 479 -23.07 11.69 4.32
CA GLU A 479 -23.75 10.45 4.75
C GLU A 479 -23.32 10.04 6.17
N ALA A 480 -22.02 10.08 6.46
CA ALA A 480 -21.47 9.63 7.74
C ALA A 480 -21.81 10.55 8.92
N PHE A 481 -21.94 11.86 8.68
CA PHE A 481 -22.08 12.87 9.71
C PHE A 481 -23.28 13.79 9.45
N PRO A 482 -24.43 13.55 10.12
CA PRO A 482 -25.62 14.40 10.02
C PRO A 482 -25.34 15.84 10.45
N VAL A 483 -26.17 16.78 9.99
CA VAL A 483 -26.05 18.21 10.31
C VAL A 483 -26.15 18.46 11.82
N SER A 484 -26.89 17.63 12.56
CA SER A 484 -27.03 17.73 14.01
C SER A 484 -25.73 17.48 14.80
N TRP A 485 -24.67 16.99 14.15
CA TRP A 485 -23.37 16.77 14.78
C TRP A 485 -22.44 17.99 14.68
N ARG A 486 -22.85 19.00 13.92
CA ARG A 486 -22.11 20.27 13.78
C ARG A 486 -22.27 21.11 15.05
N LEU A 487 -21.30 21.99 15.30
CA LEU A 487 -21.50 23.04 16.31
C LEU A 487 -22.62 23.98 15.82
N PRO A 488 -23.52 24.45 16.71
CA PRO A 488 -24.51 25.46 16.37
C PRO A 488 -23.86 26.79 15.97
#